data_AF-A0A3M2J6L4-F1
#
_entry.id   AF-A0A3M2J6L4-F1
#
_cell.length_a   1.000
_cell.length_b   1.000
_cell.length_c   1.000
_cell.angle_alpha   90.00
_cell.angle_beta   90.00
_cell.angle_gamma   90.00
#
_symmetry.space_group_name_H-M   'P 1'
#
loop_
_entity.id
_entity.type
_entity.pdbx_description
1 polymer ?
#
loop_
_entity_poly.entity_id
_entity_poly.type
_entity_poly.pdbx_seq_one_letter_code
_entity_poly.pdbx_strand_id
1 'polypeptide(L)'
;MSEENVSAFGWNELEFLSWKEFRSMAPAIITLEINRIGRLLDTYSPELKVHNALVKGRYEMKQFVEKLERVEGPPLPPDFAAHLQAAILALSFSAHHLPETFQQELAYILDRLNYIFRRIDLIY
;
A
#
# COMPACT_ATOMS: atom_id res chain seq x y z
N MET A 1 -36.21 33.84 6.78
CA MET A 1 -36.06 33.04 8.00
C MET A 1 -37.18 32.01 7.97
N SER A 2 -36.96 30.73 7.79
CA SER A 2 -35.80 29.93 8.21
C SER A 2 -35.49 28.87 7.15
N GLU A 3 -34.20 28.75 6.83
CA GLU A 3 -33.60 27.63 6.14
C GLU A 3 -33.62 26.42 7.10
N GLU A 4 -34.22 25.31 6.70
CA GLU A 4 -33.99 24.03 7.36
C GLU A 4 -33.41 23.04 6.34
N ASN A 5 -32.08 22.98 6.41
CA ASN A 5 -31.25 21.80 6.30
C ASN A 5 -31.57 20.85 5.14
N VAL A 6 -31.00 21.22 3.99
CA VAL A 6 -30.60 20.29 2.92
C VAL A 6 -30.04 19.04 3.57
N SER A 7 -30.73 17.92 3.34
CA SER A 7 -30.34 16.59 3.78
C SER A 7 -28.85 16.39 3.58
N ALA A 8 -28.17 15.93 4.63
CA ALA A 8 -26.78 15.51 4.62
C ALA A 8 -26.53 14.57 3.43
N PHE A 9 -26.07 15.16 2.34
CA PHE A 9 -25.62 14.50 1.15
C PHE A 9 -24.25 13.90 1.49
N GLY A 10 -24.30 12.70 2.09
CA GLY A 10 -23.15 11.82 2.27
C GLY A 10 -22.69 11.24 0.93
N TRP A 11 -22.29 12.12 0.01
CA TRP A 11 -21.46 11.70 -1.11
C TRP A 11 -20.09 11.41 -0.53
N ASN A 12 -19.85 10.14 -0.18
CA ASN A 12 -18.52 9.56 -0.35
C ASN A 12 -18.26 9.59 -1.86
N GLU A 13 -17.92 10.76 -2.38
CA GLU A 13 -17.32 10.87 -3.70
C GLU A 13 -16.08 9.98 -3.65
N LEU A 14 -16.15 8.85 -4.34
CA LEU A 14 -14.97 8.17 -4.84
C LEU A 14 -14.18 9.26 -5.58
N GLU A 15 -13.29 9.97 -4.90
CA GLU A 15 -12.41 10.95 -5.54
C GLU A 15 -11.62 10.15 -6.57
N PHE A 16 -12.06 10.19 -7.83
CA PHE A 16 -11.36 9.57 -8.94
C PHE A 16 -10.05 10.33 -9.11
N LEU A 17 -8.94 9.73 -8.66
CA LEU A 17 -7.60 10.26 -8.90
C LEU A 17 -7.28 9.89 -10.34
N SER A 18 -6.89 10.88 -11.12
CA SER A 18 -6.32 10.64 -12.44
C SER A 18 -5.07 9.77 -12.33
N TRP A 19 -4.74 9.05 -13.41
CA TRP A 19 -3.49 8.29 -13.49
C TRP A 19 -2.25 9.14 -13.14
N LYS A 20 -2.25 10.41 -13.56
CA LYS A 20 -1.15 11.34 -13.28
C LYS A 20 -0.99 11.59 -11.79
N GLU A 21 -2.09 11.81 -11.07
CA GLU A 21 -2.07 12.01 -9.62
C GLU A 21 -1.71 10.73 -8.87
N PHE A 22 -2.22 9.58 -9.33
CA PHE A 22 -1.83 8.29 -8.77
C PHE A 22 -0.32 8.04 -8.94
N ARG A 23 0.21 8.23 -10.15
CA ARG A 23 1.64 8.01 -10.46
C ARG A 23 2.57 9.00 -9.75
N SER A 24 2.10 10.20 -9.39
CA SER A 24 2.88 11.13 -8.57
C SER A 24 2.84 10.78 -7.08
N MET A 25 1.72 10.28 -6.57
CA MET A 25 1.51 10.02 -5.14
C MET A 25 2.00 8.63 -4.71
N ALA A 26 1.64 7.58 -5.43
CA ALA A 26 1.84 6.20 -5.00
C ALA A 26 3.32 5.82 -4.75
N PRO A 27 4.30 6.22 -5.60
CA PRO A 27 5.71 5.92 -5.33
C PRO A 27 6.20 6.50 -4.01
N ALA A 28 5.77 7.72 -3.67
CA ALA A 28 6.17 8.40 -2.44
C ALA A 28 5.62 7.66 -1.21
N ILE A 29 4.34 7.31 -1.23
CA ILE A 29 3.71 6.52 -0.15
C ILE A 29 4.44 5.19 0.02
N ILE A 30 4.65 4.44 -1.06
CA ILE A 30 5.28 3.11 -0.98
C ILE A 30 6.73 3.20 -0.52
N THR A 31 7.45 4.24 -0.92
CA THR A 31 8.84 4.49 -0.46
C THR A 31 8.91 4.75 1.04
N LEU A 32 7.96 5.51 1.60
CA LEU A 32 7.87 5.72 3.05
C LEU A 32 7.67 4.39 3.79
N GLU A 33 6.83 3.52 3.26
CA GLU A 33 6.56 2.22 3.86
C GLU A 33 7.72 1.23 3.68
N ILE A 34 8.44 1.28 2.54
CA ILE A 34 9.72 0.55 2.35
C ILE A 34 10.73 0.94 3.43
N ASN A 35 10.80 2.22 3.79
CA ASN A 35 11.70 2.71 4.83
C ASN A 35 11.26 2.28 6.23
N ARG A 36 9.95 2.25 6.52
CA ARG A 36 9.41 1.67 7.77
C ARG A 36 9.79 0.20 7.91
N ILE A 37 9.57 -0.61 6.86
CA ILE A 37 9.98 -2.02 6.86
C ILE A 37 11.50 -2.15 7.05
N GLY A 38 12.30 -1.26 6.44
CA GLY A 38 13.74 -1.21 6.68
C GLY A 38 14.10 -1.09 8.15
N ARG A 39 13.47 -0.15 8.88
CA ARG A 39 13.70 0.01 10.32
C ARG A 39 13.25 -1.20 11.15
N LEU A 40 12.14 -1.83 10.74
CA LEU A 40 11.69 -3.08 11.36
C LEU A 40 12.72 -4.19 11.20
N LEU A 41 13.31 -4.33 10.02
CA LEU A 41 14.37 -5.31 9.75
C LEU A 41 15.62 -5.04 10.59
N ASP A 42 16.04 -3.80 10.73
CA ASP A 42 17.22 -3.43 11.55
C ASP A 42 17.01 -3.70 13.05
N THR A 43 15.74 -3.76 13.49
CA THR A 43 15.38 -4.00 14.89
C THR A 43 15.30 -5.51 15.23
N TYR A 44 15.11 -6.38 14.24
CA TYR A 44 14.77 -7.79 14.47
C TYR A 44 15.84 -8.78 14.02
N SER A 45 16.00 -9.86 14.80
CA SER A 45 16.88 -10.96 14.45
C SER A 45 16.43 -11.64 13.14
N PRO A 46 17.38 -11.92 12.22
CA PRO A 46 17.12 -12.68 10.98
C PRO A 46 16.50 -14.07 11.19
N GLU A 47 16.58 -14.61 12.40
CA GLU A 47 16.11 -15.95 12.76
C GLU A 47 14.59 -16.05 12.88
N LEU A 48 13.89 -14.91 12.94
CA LEU A 48 12.43 -14.91 13.03
C LEU A 48 11.80 -15.13 11.65
N LYS A 49 10.76 -15.96 11.59
CA LYS A 49 9.99 -16.20 10.35
C LYS A 49 9.46 -14.91 9.71
N VAL A 50 9.22 -13.86 10.52
CA VAL A 50 8.81 -12.53 10.05
C VAL A 50 9.89 -11.82 9.24
N HIS A 51 11.18 -12.08 9.50
CA HIS A 51 12.27 -11.43 8.77
C HIS A 51 12.17 -11.69 7.26
N ASN A 52 11.97 -12.96 6.87
CA ASN A 52 11.81 -13.31 5.45
C ASN A 52 10.57 -12.67 4.82
N ALA A 53 9.47 -12.58 5.57
CA ALA A 53 8.25 -11.90 5.12
C ALA A 53 8.47 -10.40 4.90
N LEU A 54 9.16 -9.73 5.84
CA LEU A 54 9.53 -8.31 5.73
C LEU A 54 10.49 -8.05 4.57
N VAL A 55 11.52 -8.90 4.39
CA VAL A 55 12.45 -8.81 3.25
C VAL A 55 11.70 -8.99 1.93
N LYS A 56 10.84 -10.01 1.83
CA LYS A 56 10.03 -10.28 0.64
C LYS A 56 9.09 -9.12 0.36
N GLY A 57 8.33 -8.65 1.34
CA GLY A 57 7.42 -7.52 1.19
C GLY A 57 8.14 -6.27 0.70
N ARG A 58 9.29 -5.94 1.31
CA ARG A 58 10.13 -4.80 0.90
C ARG A 58 10.64 -4.94 -0.53
N TYR A 59 11.07 -6.13 -0.94
CA TYR A 59 11.51 -6.41 -2.30
C TYR A 59 10.37 -6.20 -3.31
N GLU A 60 9.21 -6.81 -3.05
CA GLU A 60 8.03 -6.70 -3.93
C GLU A 60 7.54 -5.25 -4.04
N MET A 61 7.54 -4.49 -2.95
CA MET A 61 7.21 -3.05 -2.98
C MET A 61 8.15 -2.25 -3.88
N LYS A 62 9.47 -2.54 -3.86
CA LYS A 62 10.43 -1.89 -4.76
C LYS A 62 10.16 -2.24 -6.22
N GLN A 63 9.90 -3.52 -6.52
CA GLN A 63 9.56 -3.96 -7.88
C GLN A 63 8.28 -3.29 -8.39
N PHE A 64 7.28 -3.11 -7.52
CA PHE A 64 6.08 -2.36 -7.87
C PHE A 64 6.37 -0.89 -8.20
N VAL A 65 7.18 -0.19 -7.39
CA VAL A 65 7.58 1.21 -7.66
C VAL A 65 8.31 1.32 -8.99
N GLU A 66 9.30 0.46 -9.24
CA GLU A 66 10.05 0.43 -10.50
C GLU A 66 9.12 0.19 -11.71
N LYS A 67 8.12 -0.70 -11.56
CA LYS A 67 7.11 -0.96 -12.60
C LYS A 67 6.22 0.26 -12.83
N LEU A 68 5.73 0.88 -11.75
CA LEU A 68 4.88 2.07 -11.80
C LEU A 68 5.58 3.27 -12.48
N GLU A 69 6.89 3.43 -12.25
CA GLU A 69 7.68 4.47 -12.90
C GLU A 69 7.87 4.25 -14.40
N ARG A 70 7.82 3.00 -14.88
CA ARG A 70 8.00 2.66 -16.30
C ARG A 70 6.71 2.69 -17.11
N VAL A 71 5.54 2.58 -16.47
CA VAL A 71 4.26 2.57 -17.17
C VAL A 71 3.81 3.99 -17.49
N GLU A 72 3.53 4.26 -18.77
CA GLU A 72 3.11 5.58 -19.25
C GLU A 72 1.67 5.91 -18.83
N GLY A 73 0.77 4.93 -18.91
CA GLY A 73 -0.64 5.06 -18.54
C GLY A 73 -1.48 3.83 -18.83
N PRO A 74 -2.79 3.89 -18.55
CA PRO A 74 -3.74 2.84 -18.89
C PRO A 74 -3.84 2.63 -20.43
N PRO A 75 -4.22 1.42 -20.89
CA PRO A 75 -4.60 0.26 -20.07
C PRO A 75 -3.37 -0.41 -19.43
N LEU A 76 -3.53 -0.78 -18.17
CA LEU A 76 -2.47 -1.43 -17.39
C LEU A 76 -2.38 -2.92 -17.78
N PRO A 77 -1.18 -3.52 -17.79
CA PRO A 77 -1.04 -4.95 -18.05
C PRO A 77 -1.72 -5.78 -16.93
N PRO A 78 -2.23 -7.00 -17.22
CA PRO A 78 -2.97 -7.81 -16.24
C PRO A 78 -2.20 -8.12 -14.94
N ASP A 79 -0.88 -8.12 -15.00
CA ASP A 79 0.02 -8.40 -13.88
C ASP A 79 0.55 -7.11 -13.22
N PHE A 80 -0.03 -5.93 -13.54
CA PHE A 80 0.48 -4.64 -13.09
C PHE A 80 0.61 -4.57 -11.56
N ALA A 81 -0.43 -5.00 -10.85
CA ALA A 81 -0.48 -4.97 -9.39
C ALA A 81 0.11 -6.23 -8.73
N ALA A 82 0.67 -7.19 -9.49
CA ALA A 82 1.10 -8.49 -8.95
C ALA A 82 2.15 -8.35 -7.84
N HIS A 83 3.13 -7.45 -8.00
CA HIS A 83 4.14 -7.16 -6.98
C HIS A 83 3.51 -6.54 -5.72
N LEU A 84 2.56 -5.60 -5.87
CA LEU A 84 1.87 -5.01 -4.72
C LEU A 84 1.04 -6.05 -3.97
N GLN A 85 0.33 -6.92 -4.69
CA GLN A 85 -0.43 -8.02 -4.11
C GLN A 85 0.48 -9.01 -3.37
N ALA A 86 1.62 -9.37 -3.97
CA ALA A 86 2.60 -10.25 -3.34
C ALA A 86 3.19 -9.63 -2.05
N ALA A 87 3.42 -8.32 -2.03
CA ALA A 87 3.84 -7.60 -0.83
C ALA A 87 2.78 -7.66 0.27
N ILE A 88 1.52 -7.37 -0.05
CA ILE A 88 0.39 -7.43 0.90
C ILE A 88 0.28 -8.83 1.48
N LEU A 89 0.33 -9.87 0.65
CA LEU A 89 0.25 -11.27 1.12
C LEU A 89 1.41 -11.61 2.06
N ALA A 90 2.65 -11.30 1.66
CA ALA A 90 3.83 -11.60 2.47
C ALA A 90 3.75 -10.97 3.87
N LEU A 91 3.34 -9.70 3.94
CA LEU A 91 3.24 -8.95 5.19
C LEU A 91 2.01 -9.37 6.03
N SER A 92 0.91 -9.76 5.40
CA SER A 92 -0.30 -10.19 6.11
C SER A 92 -0.09 -11.47 6.91
N PHE A 93 0.67 -12.44 6.36
CA PHE A 93 0.94 -13.70 7.06
C PHE A 93 1.84 -13.53 8.29
N SER A 94 2.64 -12.47 8.36
CA SER A 94 3.60 -12.29 9.44
C SER A 94 3.09 -11.43 10.60
N ALA A 95 2.01 -10.68 10.39
CA ALA A 95 1.45 -9.77 11.39
C ALA A 95 1.10 -10.46 12.72
N HIS A 96 0.53 -11.66 12.69
CA HIS A 96 0.13 -12.37 13.91
C HIS A 96 1.29 -12.92 14.74
N HIS A 97 2.51 -12.88 14.22
CA HIS A 97 3.70 -13.42 14.88
C HIS A 97 4.60 -12.34 15.50
N LEU A 98 4.20 -11.08 15.43
CA LEU A 98 4.94 -9.94 15.96
C LEU A 98 4.43 -9.53 17.35
N PRO A 99 5.26 -8.87 18.19
CA PRO A 99 4.77 -8.16 19.38
C PRO A 99 3.81 -7.04 19.00
N GLU A 100 2.87 -6.71 19.89
CA GLU A 100 1.74 -5.80 19.64
C GLU A 100 2.13 -4.45 19.02
N THR A 101 3.21 -3.83 19.52
CA THR A 101 3.72 -2.55 18.99
C THR A 101 4.07 -2.63 17.50
N PHE A 102 4.54 -3.79 17.04
CA PHE A 102 4.92 -4.01 15.65
C PHE A 102 3.78 -4.53 14.80
N GLN A 103 2.79 -5.18 15.42
CA GLN A 103 1.53 -5.49 14.74
C GLN A 103 0.84 -4.20 14.28
N GLN A 104 0.85 -3.16 15.12
CA GLN A 104 0.28 -1.85 14.77
C GLN A 104 1.03 -1.19 13.60
N GLU A 105 2.37 -1.22 13.61
CA GLU A 105 3.16 -0.67 12.50
C GLU A 105 2.94 -1.46 11.20
N LEU A 106 2.86 -2.79 11.28
CA LEU A 106 2.60 -3.61 10.10
C LEU A 106 1.16 -3.47 9.59
N ALA A 107 0.18 -3.34 10.48
CA ALA A 107 -1.20 -3.04 10.12
C ALA A 107 -1.30 -1.70 9.39
N TYR A 108 -0.61 -0.66 9.88
CA TYR A 108 -0.53 0.62 9.20
C TYR A 108 0.06 0.50 7.78
N ILE A 109 1.18 -0.22 7.63
CA ILE A 109 1.80 -0.47 6.32
C ILE A 109 0.79 -1.17 5.40
N LEU A 110 0.14 -2.23 5.89
CA LEU A 110 -0.87 -2.98 5.15
C LEU A 110 -2.05 -2.10 4.72
N ASP A 111 -2.54 -1.21 5.58
CA ASP A 111 -3.61 -0.27 5.25
C ASP A 111 -3.21 0.67 4.11
N ARG A 112 -1.96 1.16 4.13
CA ARG A 112 -1.43 2.01 3.05
C ARG A 112 -1.29 1.24 1.73
N LEU A 113 -0.79 0.01 1.77
CA LEU A 113 -0.68 -0.82 0.57
C LEU A 113 -2.04 -1.21 0.00
N ASN A 114 -2.99 -1.57 0.86
CA ASN A 114 -4.37 -1.85 0.45
C ASN A 114 -5.06 -0.63 -0.12
N TYR A 115 -4.83 0.56 0.45
CA TYR A 115 -5.31 1.81 -0.13
C TYR A 115 -4.80 1.95 -1.57
N ILE A 116 -3.49 1.87 -1.80
CA ILE A 116 -2.90 1.95 -3.15
C ILE A 116 -3.47 0.88 -4.08
N PHE A 117 -3.59 -0.36 -3.61
CA PHE A 117 -4.11 -1.47 -4.40
C PHE A 117 -5.55 -1.20 -4.87
N ARG A 118 -6.44 -0.79 -3.96
CA ARG A 118 -7.82 -0.42 -4.30
C ARG A 118 -7.89 0.78 -5.25
N ARG A 119 -6.93 1.71 -5.19
CA ARG A 119 -6.87 2.83 -6.15
C ARG A 119 -6.55 2.36 -7.57
N ILE A 120 -5.76 1.29 -7.73
CA ILE A 120 -5.47 0.70 -9.05
C ILE A 120 -6.74 0.13 -9.67
N ASP A 121 -7.55 -0.58 -8.89
CA ASP A 121 -8.85 -1.15 -9.31
C ASP A 121 -9.89 -0.08 -9.73
N LEU A 122 -9.65 1.19 -9.40
CA LEU A 122 -10.51 2.31 -9.82
C LEU A 122 -9.98 3.02 -11.08
N ILE A 123 -8.73 2.74 -11.48
CA ILE A 123 -8.11 3.29 -12.69
C ILE A 123 -8.25 2.31 -13.87
N TYR A 124 -8.33 1.01 -13.58
CA TYR A 124 -8.47 -0.10 -14.53
C TYR A 124 -9.85 -0.75 -14.38
#